data_AF-A0A6J7RIH0-F1
#
_entry.id   AF-A0A6J7RIH0-F1
#
_cell.length_a   1.000
_cell.length_b   1.000
_cell.length_c   1.000
_cell.angle_alpha   90.00
_cell.angle_beta   90.00
_cell.angle_gamma   90.00
#
_symmetry.space_group_name_H-M   'P 1'
#
loop_
_entity.id
_entity.type
_entity.pdbx_description
1 polymer ?
#
loop_
_entity_poly.entity_id
_entity_poly.type
_entity_poly.pdbx_seq_one_letter_code
_entity_poly.pdbx_strand_id
1 'polypeptide(L)'
;MPAWNAYSFAFGPVIAVLGILVLILILRWAFGRGSSVVAGPARSGPPSEYGVLVVIASPRTYIEGEIWRQGLLEAGLRANLAQTSDGPRLMVWPEDVENANTVLARLK
;
A
#
# COMPACT_ATOMS: atom_id res chain seq x y z
N MET A 1 -60.48 17.82 -34.24
CA MET A 1 -59.01 17.86 -34.50
C MET A 1 -58.33 17.16 -33.34
N PRO A 2 -57.51 16.12 -33.54
CA PRO A 2 -56.98 15.34 -32.43
C PRO A 2 -55.95 16.16 -31.65
N ALA A 3 -56.10 16.20 -30.32
CA ALA A 3 -55.21 16.89 -29.39
C ALA A 3 -53.91 16.10 -29.17
N TRP A 4 -53.04 16.05 -30.18
CA TRP A 4 -51.72 15.40 -30.05
C TRP A 4 -50.69 16.26 -29.29
N ASN A 5 -50.99 17.54 -29.04
CA ASN A 5 -50.03 18.47 -28.44
C ASN A 5 -49.98 18.41 -26.90
N ALA A 6 -51.06 18.02 -26.22
CA ALA A 6 -51.14 18.06 -24.76
C ALA A 6 -50.26 17.00 -24.08
N TYR A 7 -50.12 15.83 -24.70
CA TYR A 7 -49.25 14.76 -24.19
C TYR A 7 -47.77 15.14 -24.29
N SER A 8 -47.37 15.87 -25.34
CA SER A 8 -45.97 16.22 -25.58
C SER A 8 -45.38 17.13 -24.49
N PHE A 9 -46.16 18.09 -23.98
CA PHE A 9 -45.71 19.05 -22.96
C PHE A 9 -45.38 18.42 -21.61
N ALA A 10 -46.07 17.34 -21.22
CA ALA A 10 -45.79 16.62 -19.97
C ALA A 10 -44.85 15.41 -20.18
N PHE A 11 -44.98 14.73 -21.32
CA PHE A 11 -44.23 13.51 -21.61
C PHE A 11 -42.73 13.75 -21.83
N GLY A 12 -42.37 14.81 -22.57
CA GLY A 12 -40.97 15.17 -22.80
C GLY A 12 -40.20 15.43 -21.49
N PRO A 13 -40.69 16.32 -20.61
CA PRO A 13 -40.07 16.56 -19.31
C PRO A 13 -39.99 15.32 -18.41
N VAL A 14 -41.03 14.47 -18.38
CA VAL A 14 -41.04 13.25 -17.56
C VAL A 14 -39.97 12.26 -18.02
N ILE A 15 -39.82 12.05 -19.33
CA ILE A 15 -38.76 11.18 -19.87
C ILE A 15 -37.37 11.77 -19.61
N ALA A 16 -37.20 13.08 -19.75
CA ALA A 16 -35.93 13.74 -19.46
C ALA A 16 -35.50 13.55 -18.00
N VAL A 17 -36.43 13.72 -17.06
CA VAL A 17 -36.18 13.49 -15.62
C VAL A 17 -35.82 12.03 -15.36
N LEU A 18 -36.56 11.08 -15.95
CA LEU A 18 -36.25 9.66 -15.84
C LEU A 18 -34.84 9.33 -16.36
N GLY A 19 -34.47 9.89 -17.51
CA GLY A 19 -33.14 9.71 -18.08
C GLY A 19 -32.03 10.26 -17.18
N ILE A 20 -32.23 11.45 -16.61
CA ILE A 20 -31.28 12.06 -15.66
C ILE A 20 -31.16 11.20 -14.40
N LEU A 21 -32.26 10.70 -13.85
CA LEU A 21 -32.23 9.85 -12.65
C LEU A 21 -31.46 8.54 -12.89
N VAL A 22 -31.68 7.91 -14.05
CA VAL A 22 -30.93 6.70 -14.45
C VAL A 22 -29.45 7.02 -14.60
N LEU A 23 -29.11 8.13 -15.26
CA LEU A 23 -27.71 8.55 -15.41
C LEU A 23 -27.04 8.79 -14.05
N ILE A 24 -27.72 9.49 -13.13
CA ILE A 24 -27.22 9.72 -11.77
C ILE A 24 -26.97 8.39 -11.04
N LEU A 25 -27.86 7.40 -11.20
CA LEU A 25 -27.70 6.10 -10.56
C LEU A 25 -26.48 5.35 -11.11
N ILE A 26 -26.29 5.35 -12.44
CA ILE A 26 -25.12 4.76 -13.10
C ILE A 26 -23.85 5.44 -12.63
N LEU A 27 -23.82 6.78 -12.62
CA LEU A 27 -22.65 7.55 -12.17
C LEU A 27 -22.36 7.30 -10.68
N ARG A 28 -23.38 7.28 -9.83
CA ARG A 28 -23.20 7.01 -8.40
C ARG A 28 -22.69 5.60 -8.12
N TRP A 29 -23.04 4.63 -8.96
CA TRP A 29 -22.55 3.26 -8.86
C TRP A 29 -21.14 3.13 -9.45
N ALA A 30 -20.90 3.64 -10.66
CA ALA A 30 -19.60 3.55 -11.34
C ALA A 30 -18.50 4.37 -10.64
N PHE A 31 -18.85 5.54 -10.09
CA PHE A 31 -17.95 6.42 -9.34
C PHE A 31 -18.19 6.33 -7.83
N GLY A 32 -19.02 5.39 -7.38
CA GLY A 32 -19.17 5.06 -5.97
C GLY A 32 -17.84 4.53 -5.47
N ARG A 33 -17.15 5.32 -4.65
CA ARG A 33 -15.78 5.07 -4.18
C ARG A 33 -15.62 3.62 -3.68
N GLY A 34 -14.97 2.79 -4.49
CA GLY A 34 -14.34 1.55 -4.04
C GLY A 34 -13.19 1.91 -3.09
N SER A 35 -12.95 1.06 -2.09
CA SER A 35 -11.89 1.25 -1.10
C SER A 35 -10.57 1.56 -1.80
N SER A 36 -10.05 2.76 -1.57
CA SER A 36 -8.68 3.22 -1.81
C SER A 36 -7.81 2.31 -2.69
N VAL A 37 -7.56 2.73 -3.94
CA VAL A 37 -6.44 2.21 -4.75
C VAL A 37 -5.07 2.61 -4.20
N VAL A 38 -5.05 3.49 -3.19
CA VAL A 38 -3.86 3.80 -2.41
C VAL A 38 -3.69 2.70 -1.38
N ALA A 39 -2.54 2.03 -1.41
CA ALA A 39 -2.13 1.07 -0.39
C ALA A 39 -2.43 1.67 1.00
N GLY A 40 -3.10 0.89 1.86
CA GLY A 40 -3.37 1.32 3.22
C GLY A 40 -2.07 1.74 3.93
N PRO A 41 -2.15 2.60 4.96
CA PRO A 41 -0.97 3.06 5.68
C PRO A 41 -0.11 1.87 6.10
N ALA A 42 1.21 1.99 5.91
CA ALA A 42 2.16 0.93 6.23
C ALA A 42 1.94 0.46 7.68
N ARG A 43 1.46 -0.78 7.83
CA ARG A 43 1.33 -1.44 9.12
C ARG A 43 2.57 -2.30 9.33
N SER A 44 3.17 -2.20 10.52
CA SER A 44 4.21 -3.13 10.94
C SER A 44 3.62 -4.54 11.02
N GLY A 45 4.06 -5.41 10.11
CA GLY A 45 3.69 -6.82 10.08
C GLY A 45 4.73 -7.70 10.79
N PRO A 46 4.46 -9.01 10.94
CA PRO A 46 5.47 -9.99 11.35
C PRO A 46 6.62 -10.07 10.34
N PRO A 47 7.83 -10.49 10.75
CA PRO A 47 8.99 -10.56 9.85
C PRO A 47 8.78 -11.36 8.56
N SER A 48 7.87 -12.35 8.55
CA SER A 48 7.51 -13.16 7.40
C SER A 48 6.73 -12.41 6.31
N GLU A 49 6.10 -11.27 6.63
CA GLU A 49 5.34 -10.46 5.66
C GLU A 49 6.23 -9.54 4.83
N TYR A 50 7.51 -9.38 5.17
CA TYR A 50 8.47 -8.56 4.42
C TYR A 50 9.03 -9.29 3.18
N GLY A 51 8.46 -10.45 2.84
CA GLY A 51 8.60 -11.13 1.56
C GLY A 51 10.01 -11.65 1.29
N VAL A 52 10.81 -10.85 0.57
CA VAL A 52 12.11 -11.25 0.01
C VAL A 52 13.27 -11.02 0.98
N LEU A 53 13.09 -10.14 1.96
CA LEU A 53 14.17 -9.80 2.88
C LEU A 53 14.32 -10.87 3.98
N VAL A 54 15.56 -11.30 4.21
CA VAL A 54 15.92 -12.26 5.25
C VAL A 54 16.40 -11.51 6.48
N VAL A 55 15.85 -11.86 7.65
CA VAL A 55 16.30 -11.32 8.94
C VAL A 55 17.69 -11.89 9.26
N ILE A 56 18.66 -11.00 9.48
CA ILE A 56 20.02 -11.37 9.90
C ILE A 56 20.30 -11.05 11.37
N ALA A 57 19.61 -10.05 11.93
CA ALA A 57 19.79 -9.67 13.32
C ALA A 57 18.55 -9.02 13.92
N SER A 58 18.47 -9.12 15.26
CA SER A 58 17.45 -8.47 16.09
C SER A 58 18.16 -7.51 17.05
N PRO A 59 18.37 -6.24 16.66
CA PRO A 59 18.96 -5.22 17.53
C PRO A 59 18.11 -5.02 18.79
N ARG A 60 18.72 -4.61 19.91
CA ARG A 60 17.97 -4.30 21.13
C ARG A 60 17.27 -2.95 21.04
N THR A 61 17.87 -2.02 20.29
CA THR A 61 17.34 -0.67 20.09
C THR A 61 17.38 -0.29 18.62
N TYR A 62 16.51 0.65 18.22
CA TYR A 62 16.51 1.16 16.85
C TYR A 62 17.83 1.85 16.49
N ILE A 63 18.45 2.53 17.46
CA ILE A 63 19.73 3.23 17.28
C ILE A 63 20.85 2.24 16.94
N GLU A 64 20.98 1.16 17.72
CA GLU A 64 21.95 0.09 17.45
C GLU A 64 21.72 -0.54 16.07
N GLY A 65 20.45 -0.80 15.74
CA GLY A 65 20.08 -1.32 14.42
C GLY A 65 20.47 -0.39 13.27
N GLU A 66 20.35 0.92 13.46
CA GLU A 66 20.70 1.90 12.44
C GLU A 66 22.22 2.00 12.25
N ILE A 67 23.00 1.91 13.33
CA ILE A 67 24.47 1.84 13.26
C ILE A 67 24.90 0.63 12.43
N TRP A 68 24.32 -0.55 12.69
CA TRP A 68 24.62 -1.76 11.92
C TRP A 68 24.15 -1.65 10.46
N ARG A 69 23.00 -1.03 10.21
CA ARG A 69 22.50 -0.77 8.86
C ARG A 69 23.45 0.12 8.06
N GLN A 70 23.97 1.18 8.67
CA GLN A 70 24.96 2.07 8.04
C GLN A 70 26.25 1.31 7.72
N GLY A 71 26.78 0.53 8.66
CA GLY A 71 28.00 -0.27 8.40
C GLY A 71 27.82 -1.29 7.27
N LEU A 72 26.63 -1.89 7.13
CA LEU A 72 26.31 -2.77 6.00
C LEU A 72 26.21 -1.99 4.67
N LEU A 73 25.62 -0.80 4.68
CA LEU A 73 25.56 0.07 3.49
C LEU A 73 26.94 0.54 3.05
N GLU A 74 27.83 0.88 3.99
CA GLU A 74 29.23 1.24 3.71
C GLU A 74 30.00 0.07 3.07
N ALA A 75 29.67 -1.17 3.45
CA ALA A 75 30.20 -2.37 2.81
C ALA A 75 29.56 -2.68 1.44
N GLY A 76 28.66 -1.82 0.94
CA GLY A 76 27.98 -1.98 -0.34
C GLY A 76 26.80 -2.95 -0.31
N LEU A 77 26.36 -3.39 0.87
CA LEU A 77 25.28 -4.37 1.04
C LEU A 77 23.93 -3.67 1.20
N ARG A 78 22.89 -4.25 0.62
CA ARG A 78 21.53 -3.72 0.72
C ARG A 78 20.87 -4.19 2.01
N ALA A 79 20.84 -3.32 3.02
CA ALA A 79 20.24 -3.59 4.33
C ALA A 79 19.05 -2.66 4.64
N ASN A 80 18.01 -3.23 5.24
CA ASN A 80 16.83 -2.53 5.73
C ASN A 80 16.64 -2.76 7.23
N LEU A 81 16.28 -1.71 7.97
CA LEU A 81 15.89 -1.80 9.37
C LEU A 81 14.38 -1.59 9.47
N ALA A 82 13.65 -2.66 9.78
CA ALA A 82 12.21 -2.61 9.93
C ALA A 82 11.81 -2.65 11.41
N GLN A 83 10.88 -1.78 11.81
CA GLN A 83 10.21 -1.88 13.09
C GLN A 83 9.04 -2.87 12.97
N THR A 84 9.27 -4.11 13.40
CA THR A 84 8.26 -5.18 13.40
C THR A 84 7.50 -5.20 14.72
N SER A 85 6.40 -5.96 14.81
CA SER A 85 5.67 -6.20 16.06
C SER A 85 6.56 -6.75 17.18
N ASP A 86 7.60 -7.49 16.80
CA ASP A 86 8.50 -8.19 17.72
C ASP A 86 9.79 -7.38 18.00
N GLY A 87 9.78 -6.09 17.65
CA GLY A 87 10.91 -5.17 17.79
C GLY A 87 11.66 -4.90 16.46
N PRO A 88 12.76 -4.14 16.51
CA PRO A 88 13.55 -3.84 15.33
C PRO A 88 14.19 -5.11 14.75
N ARG A 89 14.21 -5.21 13.43
CA ARG A 89 14.82 -6.31 12.67
C ARG A 89 15.68 -5.74 11.57
N LEU A 90 16.94 -6.18 11.55
CA LEU A 90 17.86 -5.89 10.46
C LEU A 90 17.72 -7.00 9.42
N MET A 91 17.38 -6.61 8.20
CA MET A 91 17.07 -7.52 7.10
C MET A 91 17.92 -7.19 5.88
N VAL A 92 18.30 -8.20 5.12
CA VAL A 92 19.09 -8.08 3.88
C VAL A 92 18.50 -8.95 2.78
N TRP A 93 18.99 -8.79 1.56
CA TRP A 93 18.59 -9.65 0.45
C TRP A 93 19.16 -11.07 0.62
N PRO A 94 18.46 -12.12 0.15
CA PRO A 94 18.90 -13.51 0.30
C PRO A 94 20.31 -13.76 -0.27
N GLU A 95 20.63 -13.09 -1.38
CA GLU A 95 21.93 -13.15 -2.06
C GLU A 95 23.08 -12.58 -1.23
N ASP A 96 22.79 -11.66 -0.32
CA ASP A 96 23.78 -10.94 0.48
C ASP A 96 23.94 -11.51 1.90
N VAL A 97 23.19 -12.55 2.27
CA VAL A 97 23.13 -13.05 3.67
C VAL A 97 24.49 -13.44 4.23
N GLU A 98 25.32 -14.16 3.46
CA GLU A 98 26.62 -14.64 3.92
C GLU A 98 27.62 -13.48 4.11
N ASN A 99 27.67 -12.57 3.14
CA ASN A 99 28.49 -11.36 3.22
C ASN A 99 28.03 -10.44 4.36
N ALA A 100 26.71 -10.26 4.52
CA ALA A 100 26.15 -9.45 5.58
C ALA A 100 26.44 -10.01 6.97
N ASN A 101 26.36 -11.33 7.17
CA ASN A 101 26.75 -11.95 8.44
C ASN A 101 28.25 -11.74 8.73
N THR A 102 29.10 -11.82 7.71
CA THR A 102 30.54 -11.61 7.85
C THR A 102 30.87 -10.16 8.24
N VAL A 103 30.22 -9.18 7.62
CA VAL A 103 30.39 -7.76 7.95
C VAL A 103 29.79 -7.46 9.32
N LEU A 104 28.60 -7.96 9.61
CA LEU A 104 27.92 -7.74 10.89
C LEU A 104 28.72 -8.31 12.07
N ALA A 105 29.37 -9.46 11.90
CA ALA A 105 30.25 -10.05 12.92
C ALA A 105 31.45 -9.16 13.28
N ARG A 106 31.82 -8.20 12.43
CA ARG A 106 32.88 -7.21 12.71
C ARG A 106 32.34 -5.93 13.36
N LEU A 107 31.04 -5.67 13.24
CA LEU A 107 30.35 -4.47 13.75
C LEU A 107 29.72 -4.69 15.13
N LYS A 108 29.55 -5.95 15.54
CA LYS A 108 29.02 -6.38 16.84
C LYS A 108 30.16 -6.59 17.84
#